data_AF-A0A1D9QD78-F1
#
_entry.id   AF-A0A1D9QD78-F1
#
_cell.length_a   1.000
_cell.length_b   1.000
_cell.length_c   1.000
_cell.angle_alpha   90.00
_cell.angle_beta   90.00
_cell.angle_gamma   90.00
#
_symmetry.space_group_name_H-M   'P 1'
#
loop_
_entity.id
_entity.type
_entity.pdbx_description
1 polymer ?
#
loop_
_entity_poly.entity_id
_entity_poly.type
_entity_poly.pdbx_seq_one_letter_code
_entity_poly.pdbx_strand_id
1 'polypeptide(L)'
;MTALRIQPQKYRPIIQQIKKISAPGKCNFNTRGANTILARNIDTDAGRAVCVGIPLIQRISTRNTAWNIRASRPERRRYATATPADAIIEDLTEQYSVARDEFEIASEETSKNSVYAADDRAAAAEELQKLKEMYGTAIAGEYGEEIQRRVGQRVRELEQGVLAMEERAREDH
;
A
#
# COMPACT_ATOMS: atom_id res chain seq x y z
N MET A 1 20.29 -28.54 -41.38
CA MET A 1 19.07 -28.50 -40.55
C MET A 1 19.37 -29.20 -39.24
N THR A 2 19.81 -28.43 -38.25
CA THR A 2 20.16 -28.93 -36.91
C THR A 2 19.21 -28.30 -35.91
N ALA A 3 18.31 -29.12 -35.36
CA ALA A 3 17.36 -28.71 -34.34
C ALA A 3 18.09 -28.50 -33.00
N LEU A 4 18.17 -27.26 -32.53
CA LEU A 4 18.60 -26.94 -31.17
C LEU A 4 17.46 -27.27 -30.21
N ARG A 5 17.56 -28.45 -29.60
CA ARG A 5 16.64 -28.94 -28.57
C ARG A 5 16.96 -28.21 -27.25
N ILE A 6 16.30 -27.09 -27.02
CA ILE A 6 16.32 -26.39 -25.73
C ILE A 6 15.63 -27.29 -24.70
N GLN A 7 16.40 -27.78 -23.73
CA GLN A 7 15.88 -28.54 -22.60
C GLN A 7 15.26 -27.57 -21.60
N PRO A 8 14.06 -27.84 -21.04
CA PRO A 8 13.52 -27.03 -19.97
C PRO A 8 14.36 -27.21 -18.70
N GLN A 9 14.95 -26.11 -18.22
CA GLN A 9 15.59 -26.04 -16.91
C GLN A 9 14.56 -26.45 -15.84
N LYS A 10 14.78 -27.59 -15.19
CA LYS A 10 13.99 -28.04 -14.04
C LYS A 10 14.28 -27.13 -12.86
N TYR A 11 13.41 -26.16 -12.62
CA TYR A 11 13.44 -25.35 -11.41
C TYR A 11 13.15 -26.22 -10.16
N ARG A 12 14.07 -26.17 -9.19
CA ARG A 12 13.91 -26.73 -7.85
C ARG A 12 13.35 -25.62 -6.93
N PRO A 13 12.22 -25.83 -6.22
CA PRO A 13 11.77 -24.85 -5.25
C PRO A 13 12.64 -24.92 -3.98
N ILE A 14 13.35 -23.84 -3.66
CA ILE A 14 14.07 -23.64 -2.40
C ILE A 14 13.04 -23.24 -1.32
N ILE A 15 12.19 -24.19 -0.89
CA ILE A 15 11.17 -23.96 0.17
C ILE A 15 11.40 -24.90 1.36
N GLN A 16 12.65 -25.26 1.69
CA GLN A 16 12.89 -26.18 2.82
C GLN A 16 13.93 -25.73 3.85
N GLN A 17 14.52 -24.54 3.75
CA GLN A 17 15.61 -24.17 4.68
C GLN A 17 15.26 -23.24 5.84
N ILE A 18 14.02 -22.74 5.98
CA ILE A 18 13.66 -21.77 7.02
C ILE A 18 12.83 -22.39 8.16
N LYS A 19 13.26 -23.52 8.73
CA LYS A 19 12.56 -24.15 9.89
C LYS A 19 13.45 -24.47 11.10
N LYS A 20 14.57 -23.76 11.30
CA LYS A 20 15.41 -23.95 12.51
C LYS A 20 16.01 -22.64 13.06
N ILE A 21 15.17 -21.77 13.59
CA ILE A 21 15.53 -20.79 14.65
C ILE A 21 14.30 -20.70 15.56
N SER A 22 14.16 -21.57 16.56
CA SER A 22 14.61 -21.40 17.95
C SER A 22 14.00 -20.20 18.70
N ALA A 23 12.81 -20.45 19.29
CA ALA A 23 12.22 -19.97 20.55
C ALA A 23 11.84 -18.47 20.77
N PRO A 24 10.64 -18.20 21.37
CA PRO A 24 10.18 -16.85 21.73
C PRO A 24 10.65 -16.41 23.13
N GLY A 25 11.34 -15.26 23.19
CA GLY A 25 11.65 -14.54 24.42
C GLY A 25 10.52 -13.61 24.84
N LYS A 26 10.01 -13.78 26.06
CA LYS A 26 9.03 -12.88 26.70
C LYS A 26 9.74 -11.62 27.21
N CYS A 27 9.24 -10.43 26.90
CA CYS A 27 9.54 -9.23 27.66
C CYS A 27 8.25 -8.46 28.00
N ASN A 28 7.93 -8.46 29.29
CA ASN A 28 6.95 -7.58 29.94
C ASN A 28 7.50 -6.15 29.94
N PHE A 29 6.71 -5.17 29.48
CA PHE A 29 6.93 -3.78 29.84
C PHE A 29 5.72 -3.25 30.62
N ASN A 30 5.99 -2.94 31.88
CA ASN A 30 5.04 -2.47 32.88
C ASN A 30 4.77 -0.98 32.69
N THR A 31 3.50 -0.59 32.80
CA THR A 31 3.02 0.79 32.81
C THR A 31 3.42 1.49 34.11
N ARG A 32 3.95 2.72 34.04
CA ARG A 32 3.93 3.73 35.12
C ARG A 32 4.53 5.05 34.64
N GLY A 33 3.82 6.16 34.82
CA GLY A 33 4.37 7.51 34.70
C GLY A 33 3.31 8.57 34.44
N ALA A 34 2.98 9.35 35.46
CA ALA A 34 1.88 10.32 35.52
C ALA A 34 2.30 11.76 35.19
N ASN A 35 1.29 12.58 34.85
CA ASN A 35 1.08 14.01 35.15
C ASN A 35 2.08 15.10 34.68
N THR A 36 1.56 16.12 33.96
CA THR A 36 1.32 17.52 34.43
C THR A 36 0.95 18.41 33.21
N ILE A 37 -0.27 18.96 33.14
CA ILE A 37 -0.65 20.37 33.35
C ILE A 37 0.30 21.39 32.69
N LEU A 38 -0.20 22.14 31.70
CA LEU A 38 -0.18 23.61 31.67
C LEU A 38 -1.14 24.12 30.57
N ALA A 39 -2.26 24.69 31.02
CA ALA A 39 -3.13 25.53 30.23
C ALA A 39 -2.51 26.92 30.08
N ARG A 40 -2.56 27.51 28.88
CA ARG A 40 -2.50 28.96 28.66
C ARG A 40 -3.44 29.38 27.53
N ASN A 41 -4.15 30.45 27.83
CA ASN A 41 -5.27 31.08 27.12
C ASN A 41 -4.83 31.81 25.85
N ILE A 42 -5.75 31.98 24.89
CA ILE A 42 -5.80 33.14 23.99
C ILE A 42 -7.28 33.48 23.75
N ASP A 43 -7.76 34.54 24.40
CA ASP A 43 -8.94 35.31 24.03
C ASP A 43 -8.53 36.39 23.01
N THR A 44 -9.28 36.52 21.90
CA THR A 44 -9.43 37.67 20.97
C THR A 44 -10.15 37.12 19.73
N ASP A 45 -11.11 37.75 19.05
CA ASP A 45 -11.51 39.15 19.00
C ASP A 45 -12.93 39.26 18.41
N ALA A 46 -13.49 40.45 18.54
CA ALA A 46 -14.82 40.90 18.23
C ALA A 46 -15.25 40.81 16.75
N GLY A 47 -16.54 40.54 16.53
CA GLY A 47 -17.24 40.69 15.26
C GLY A 47 -18.64 41.26 15.48
N ARG A 48 -18.77 42.57 15.24
CA ARG A 48 -20.01 43.39 15.26
C ARG A 48 -21.12 42.83 14.37
N ALA A 49 -22.38 43.00 14.81
CA ALA A 49 -23.48 43.42 13.95
C ALA A 49 -24.59 44.10 14.78
N VAL A 50 -24.85 45.38 14.47
CA VAL A 50 -25.95 46.19 14.98
C VAL A 50 -27.10 46.08 13.99
N CYS A 51 -28.31 45.74 14.47
CA CYS A 51 -29.57 46.05 13.77
C CYS A 51 -30.61 46.48 14.80
N VAL A 52 -31.12 47.69 14.64
CA VAL A 52 -32.16 48.33 15.45
C VAL A 52 -33.53 47.88 14.98
N GLY A 53 -34.49 47.65 15.90
CA GLY A 53 -35.92 47.55 15.57
C GLY A 53 -36.72 46.56 16.42
N ILE A 54 -37.59 47.07 17.29
CA ILE A 54 -38.64 46.34 18.04
C ILE A 54 -39.99 46.84 17.49
N PRO A 55 -40.99 45.99 17.18
CA PRO A 55 -42.03 45.58 18.14
C PRO A 55 -42.53 44.11 17.97
N LEU A 56 -42.63 43.36 19.07
CA LEU A 56 -43.85 43.10 19.87
C LEU A 56 -44.76 41.97 19.31
N ILE A 57 -44.75 40.85 20.07
CA ILE A 57 -45.78 39.82 20.26
C ILE A 57 -46.20 39.00 19.02
N GLN A 58 -45.84 37.71 19.01
CA GLN A 58 -46.82 36.61 19.08
C GLN A 58 -46.14 35.27 19.43
N ARG A 59 -46.39 34.87 20.68
CA ARG A 59 -46.57 33.50 21.18
C ARG A 59 -46.38 32.37 20.16
N ILE A 60 -45.19 31.75 20.14
CA ILE A 60 -45.00 30.41 19.60
C ILE A 60 -44.55 29.51 20.75
N SER A 61 -45.40 28.51 20.99
CA SER A 61 -45.25 27.39 21.91
C SER A 61 -43.82 26.87 21.96
N THR A 62 -43.30 26.76 23.19
CA THR A 62 -42.07 26.05 23.55
C THR A 62 -42.22 24.57 23.21
N ARG A 63 -42.05 24.20 21.94
CA ARG A 63 -41.71 22.81 21.60
C ARG A 63 -40.26 22.61 22.01
N ASN A 64 -40.14 21.94 23.14
CA ASN A 64 -38.91 21.47 23.74
C ASN A 64 -38.27 20.42 22.80
N THR A 65 -37.68 20.84 21.69
CA THR A 65 -36.74 20.03 20.93
C THR A 65 -35.38 20.19 21.60
N ALA A 66 -35.24 19.51 22.74
CA ALA A 66 -33.94 19.18 23.30
C ALA A 66 -33.22 18.28 22.30
N TRP A 67 -32.60 18.90 21.28
CA TRP A 67 -31.53 18.29 20.53
C TRP A 67 -30.41 18.06 21.55
N ASN A 68 -30.44 16.88 22.15
CA ASN A 68 -29.28 16.26 22.78
C ASN A 68 -28.23 16.11 21.67
N ILE A 69 -27.57 17.22 21.33
CA ILE A 69 -26.24 17.21 20.75
C ILE A 69 -25.37 16.73 21.90
N ARG A 70 -25.40 15.41 22.14
CA ARG A 70 -24.36 14.71 22.85
C ARG A 70 -23.11 15.08 22.07
N ALA A 71 -22.36 16.04 22.58
CA ALA A 71 -21.14 16.55 21.97
C ALA A 71 -20.31 15.33 21.58
N SER A 72 -20.31 15.00 20.29
CA SER A 72 -19.38 14.05 19.73
C SER A 72 -18.03 14.65 20.04
N ARG A 73 -17.37 14.16 21.09
CA ARG A 73 -15.96 14.44 21.35
C ARG A 73 -15.28 14.30 19.98
N PRO A 74 -14.50 15.29 19.51
CA PRO A 74 -13.63 15.04 18.39
C PRO A 74 -12.70 13.92 18.83
N GLU A 75 -13.03 12.68 18.46
CA GLU A 75 -12.14 11.54 18.56
C GLU A 75 -10.85 12.06 17.91
N ARG A 76 -9.79 12.22 18.72
CA ARG A 76 -8.51 12.71 18.24
C ARG A 76 -8.22 11.94 16.97
N ARG A 77 -8.11 12.65 15.84
CA ARG A 77 -7.67 12.08 14.57
C ARG A 77 -6.32 11.46 14.86
N ARG A 78 -6.30 10.15 15.13
CA ARG A 78 -5.08 9.41 15.37
C ARG A 78 -4.46 9.27 13.99
N TYR A 79 -3.45 10.09 13.71
CA TYR A 79 -2.63 9.89 12.53
C TYR A 79 -2.03 8.49 12.63
N ALA A 80 -2.13 7.72 11.54
CA ALA A 80 -1.43 6.44 11.46
C ALA A 80 0.07 6.73 11.63
N THR A 81 0.66 6.23 12.71
CA THR A 81 2.10 6.22 12.88
C THR A 81 2.67 5.24 11.87
N ALA A 82 3.61 5.69 11.02
CA ALA A 82 4.26 4.83 10.04
C ALA A 82 4.79 3.59 10.74
N THR A 83 4.27 2.42 10.34
CA THR A 83 4.71 1.15 10.88
C THR A 83 5.96 0.67 10.13
N PRO A 84 6.81 -0.17 10.73
CA PRO A 84 7.92 -0.78 10.01
C PRO A 84 7.48 -1.57 8.76
N ALA A 85 6.23 -2.06 8.74
CA ALA A 85 5.64 -2.71 7.57
C ALA A 85 5.42 -1.72 6.42
N ASP A 86 5.07 -0.46 6.71
CA ASP A 86 4.82 0.56 5.70
C ASP A 86 6.09 0.87 4.90
N ALA A 87 7.27 0.87 5.53
CA ALA A 87 8.55 1.05 4.84
C ALA A 87 8.81 -0.06 3.80
N ILE A 88 8.58 -1.33 4.17
CA ILE A 88 8.74 -2.47 3.24
C ILE A 88 7.71 -2.37 2.10
N ILE A 89 6.49 -1.90 2.39
CA ILE A 89 5.44 -1.72 1.39
C ILE A 89 5.78 -0.57 0.43
N GLU A 90 6.44 0.48 0.90
CA GLU A 90 6.97 1.56 0.07
C GLU A 90 8.03 1.01 -0.90
N ASP A 91 9.04 0.28 -0.41
CA ASP A 91 10.09 -0.33 -1.25
C ASP A 91 9.50 -1.25 -2.33
N LEU A 92 8.54 -2.10 -1.94
CA LEU A 92 7.85 -2.99 -2.88
C LEU A 92 6.99 -2.23 -3.90
N THR A 93 6.40 -1.11 -3.50
CA THR A 93 5.58 -0.29 -4.39
C THR A 93 6.44 0.48 -5.38
N GLU A 94 7.60 0.97 -4.95
CA GLU A 94 8.59 1.60 -5.83
C GLU A 94 9.12 0.61 -6.87
N GLN A 95 9.54 -0.58 -6.44
CA GLN A 95 9.99 -1.63 -7.36
C GLN A 95 8.87 -2.09 -8.31
N TYR A 96 7.62 -2.11 -7.85
CA TYR A 96 6.47 -2.38 -8.70
C TYR A 96 6.27 -1.31 -9.77
N SER A 97 6.45 -0.03 -9.44
CA SER A 97 6.39 1.06 -10.43
C SER A 97 7.44 0.87 -11.52
N VAL A 98 8.69 0.58 -11.15
CA VAL A 98 9.76 0.30 -12.12
C VAL A 98 9.41 -0.89 -13.01
N ALA A 99 9.03 -2.03 -12.42
CA ALA A 99 8.68 -3.23 -13.18
C ALA A 99 7.45 -3.02 -14.10
N ARG A 100 6.52 -2.17 -13.70
CA ARG A 100 5.35 -1.80 -14.51
C ARG A 100 5.75 -0.93 -15.70
N ASP A 101 6.60 0.07 -15.50
CA ASP A 101 7.05 0.95 -16.57
C ASP A 101 7.77 0.14 -17.65
N GLU A 102 8.65 -0.79 -17.26
CA GLU A 102 9.33 -1.68 -18.22
C GLU A 102 8.37 -2.64 -18.94
N PHE A 103 7.35 -3.14 -18.24
CA PHE A 103 6.28 -3.91 -18.88
C PHE A 103 5.51 -3.07 -19.92
N GLU A 104 5.20 -1.81 -19.61
CA GLU A 104 4.51 -0.92 -20.55
C GLU A 104 5.38 -0.67 -21.80
N ILE A 105 6.67 -0.40 -21.64
CA ILE A 105 7.64 -0.28 -22.75
C ILE A 105 7.67 -1.58 -23.58
N ALA A 106 7.86 -2.73 -22.94
CA ALA A 106 7.91 -4.02 -23.62
C ALA A 106 6.62 -4.31 -24.41
N SER A 107 5.46 -3.93 -23.86
CA SER A 107 4.16 -4.12 -24.51
C SER A 107 4.00 -3.26 -25.77
N GLU A 108 4.47 -2.01 -25.72
CA GLU A 108 4.46 -1.10 -26.84
C GLU A 108 5.42 -1.55 -27.95
N GLU A 109 6.62 -1.96 -27.58
CA GLU A 109 7.65 -2.37 -28.54
C GLU A 109 7.30 -3.70 -29.22
N THR A 110 6.70 -4.64 -28.47
CA THR A 110 6.13 -5.86 -29.04
C THR A 110 5.01 -5.55 -30.03
N SER A 111 4.13 -4.60 -29.70
CA SER A 111 3.04 -4.18 -30.59
C SER A 111 3.54 -3.48 -31.87
N LYS A 112 4.65 -2.75 -31.78
CA LYS A 112 5.32 -2.12 -32.93
C LYS A 112 6.20 -3.09 -33.73
N ASN A 113 6.37 -4.32 -33.25
CA ASN A 113 7.30 -5.32 -33.81
C ASN A 113 8.69 -4.74 -34.06
N SER A 114 9.21 -4.00 -33.07
CA SER A 114 10.53 -3.38 -33.17
C SER A 114 11.63 -4.43 -32.92
N VAL A 115 12.85 -4.09 -33.32
CA VAL A 115 14.03 -4.95 -33.08
C VAL A 115 14.36 -5.08 -31.59
N TYR A 116 13.96 -4.10 -30.78
CA TYR A 116 14.23 -4.05 -29.33
C TYR A 116 13.20 -4.83 -28.50
N ALA A 117 12.07 -5.22 -29.10
CA ALA A 117 10.99 -5.92 -28.40
C ALA A 117 11.41 -7.20 -27.67
N ALA A 118 12.49 -7.88 -28.10
CA ALA A 118 13.00 -9.05 -27.39
C ALA A 118 13.74 -8.67 -26.10
N ASP A 119 14.57 -7.61 -26.16
CA ASP A 119 15.36 -7.14 -25.03
C ASP A 119 14.46 -6.48 -23.98
N ASP A 120 13.47 -5.69 -24.41
CA ASP A 120 12.52 -5.04 -23.49
C ASP A 120 11.64 -6.06 -22.74
N ARG A 121 11.22 -7.14 -23.43
CA ARG A 121 10.51 -8.26 -22.78
C ARG A 121 11.39 -8.93 -21.72
N ALA A 122 12.68 -9.09 -21.99
CA ALA A 122 13.62 -9.64 -21.01
C ALA A 122 13.78 -8.70 -19.81
N ALA A 123 13.92 -7.39 -20.04
CA ALA A 123 14.00 -6.39 -18.98
C ALA A 123 12.76 -6.40 -18.06
N ALA A 124 11.56 -6.46 -18.64
CA ALA A 124 10.31 -6.58 -17.87
C ALA A 124 10.26 -7.87 -17.02
N ALA A 125 10.73 -9.00 -17.57
CA ALA A 125 10.80 -10.26 -16.84
C ALA A 125 11.83 -10.23 -15.69
N GLU A 126 12.97 -9.58 -15.88
CA GLU A 126 14.02 -9.40 -14.87
C GLU A 126 13.53 -8.53 -13.70
N GLU A 127 12.92 -7.38 -13.97
CA GLU A 127 12.40 -6.49 -12.92
C GLU A 127 11.20 -7.12 -12.17
N LEU A 128 10.37 -7.91 -12.88
CA LEU A 128 9.33 -8.72 -12.23
C LEU A 128 9.94 -9.77 -11.29
N GLN A 129 11.01 -10.43 -11.72
CA GLN A 129 11.69 -11.44 -10.89
C GLN A 129 12.28 -10.79 -9.62
N LYS A 130 12.90 -9.62 -9.74
CA LYS A 130 13.38 -8.83 -8.59
C LYS A 130 12.25 -8.46 -7.63
N LEU A 131 11.10 -8.02 -8.16
CA LEU A 131 9.90 -7.76 -7.35
C LEU A 131 9.43 -9.01 -6.59
N LYS A 132 9.43 -10.18 -7.24
CA LYS A 132 9.03 -11.46 -6.62
C LYS A 132 9.99 -11.89 -5.53
N GLU A 133 11.28 -11.65 -5.70
CA GLU A 133 12.30 -11.93 -4.69
C GLU A 133 12.10 -11.04 -3.46
N MET A 134 11.96 -9.73 -3.66
CA MET A 134 11.65 -8.79 -2.59
C MET A 134 10.34 -9.18 -1.89
N TYR A 135 9.28 -9.46 -2.65
CA TYR A 135 7.99 -9.85 -2.11
C TYR A 135 8.04 -11.18 -1.32
N GLY A 136 8.79 -12.16 -1.83
CA GLY A 136 8.98 -13.46 -1.17
C GLY A 136 9.71 -13.32 0.17
N THR A 137 10.77 -12.50 0.22
CA THR A 137 11.47 -12.20 1.48
C THR A 137 10.57 -11.44 2.45
N ALA A 138 9.76 -10.51 1.95
CA ALA A 138 8.84 -9.70 2.74
C ALA A 138 7.70 -10.53 3.38
N ILE A 139 7.14 -11.51 2.67
CA ILE A 139 6.09 -12.40 3.22
C ILE A 139 6.64 -13.34 4.29
N ALA A 140 7.91 -13.74 4.20
CA ALA A 140 8.54 -14.58 5.21
C ALA A 140 8.80 -13.84 6.54
N GLY A 141 8.68 -12.51 6.55
CA GLY A 141 8.88 -11.67 7.73
C GLY A 141 7.67 -11.56 8.66
N GLU A 142 7.83 -10.79 9.73
CA GLU A 142 6.79 -10.57 10.76
C GLU A 142 5.50 -9.95 10.21
N TYR A 143 5.61 -9.13 9.15
CA TYR A 143 4.49 -8.38 8.56
C TYR A 143 3.92 -9.01 7.29
N GLY A 144 4.20 -10.29 7.04
CA GLY A 144 3.90 -10.94 5.77
C GLY A 144 2.43 -10.93 5.37
N GLU A 145 1.49 -11.07 6.33
CA GLU A 145 0.05 -11.01 6.03
C GLU A 145 -0.40 -9.64 5.55
N GLU A 146 0.13 -8.56 6.13
CA GLU A 146 -0.24 -7.19 5.77
C GLU A 146 0.32 -6.85 4.39
N ILE A 147 1.58 -7.20 4.15
CA ILE A 147 2.24 -7.03 2.86
C ILE A 147 1.52 -7.84 1.78
N GLN A 148 1.14 -9.09 2.07
CA GLN A 148 0.38 -9.93 1.15
C GLN A 148 -0.97 -9.30 0.77
N ARG A 149 -1.70 -8.73 1.73
CA ARG A 149 -2.98 -8.05 1.46
C ARG A 149 -2.82 -6.82 0.59
N ARG A 150 -1.78 -6.00 0.81
CA ARG A 150 -1.60 -4.72 0.10
C ARG A 150 -0.90 -4.84 -1.24
N VAL A 151 0.03 -5.77 -1.40
CA VAL A 151 0.91 -5.86 -2.58
C VAL A 151 0.62 -7.13 -3.41
N GLY A 152 0.05 -8.17 -2.80
CA GLY A 152 -0.10 -9.48 -3.44
C GLY A 152 -0.99 -9.50 -4.68
N GLN A 153 -2.03 -8.66 -4.74
CA GLN A 153 -2.85 -8.54 -5.94
C GLN A 153 -2.05 -7.95 -7.11
N ARG A 154 -1.36 -6.82 -6.87
CA ARG A 154 -0.57 -6.10 -7.87
C ARG A 154 0.52 -6.97 -8.49
N VAL A 155 1.23 -7.75 -7.66
CA VAL A 155 2.27 -8.69 -8.14
C VAL A 155 1.67 -9.72 -9.08
N ARG A 156 0.52 -10.33 -8.71
CA ARG A 156 -0.14 -11.33 -9.57
C ARG A 156 -0.63 -10.75 -10.89
N GLU A 157 -1.18 -9.54 -10.86
CA GLU A 157 -1.64 -8.86 -12.08
C GLU A 157 -0.48 -8.63 -13.05
N LEU A 158 0.66 -8.15 -12.55
CA LEU A 158 1.85 -7.95 -13.36
C LEU A 158 2.42 -9.28 -13.88
N GLU A 159 2.47 -10.33 -13.04
CA GLU A 159 2.88 -11.67 -13.47
C GLU A 159 2.02 -12.22 -14.61
N GLN A 160 0.70 -12.10 -14.52
CA GLN A 160 -0.21 -12.53 -15.58
C GLN A 160 -0.05 -11.67 -16.83
N GLY A 161 0.19 -10.36 -16.68
CA GLY A 161 0.46 -9.45 -17.79
C GLY A 161 1.71 -9.84 -18.57
N VAL A 162 2.84 -10.02 -17.89
CA VAL A 162 4.11 -10.45 -18.50
C VAL A 162 3.95 -11.81 -19.17
N LEU A 163 3.34 -12.79 -18.49
CA LEU A 163 3.11 -14.12 -19.07
C LEU A 163 2.27 -14.07 -20.35
N ALA A 164 1.18 -13.29 -20.36
CA ALA A 164 0.32 -13.14 -21.53
C ALA A 164 1.04 -12.44 -22.69
N MET A 165 1.96 -11.51 -22.40
CA MET A 165 2.78 -10.88 -23.42
C MET A 165 3.78 -11.88 -24.03
N GLU A 166 4.47 -12.64 -23.18
CA GLU A 166 5.42 -13.67 -23.63
C GLU A 166 4.74 -14.76 -24.47
N GLU A 167 3.51 -15.12 -24.15
CA GLU A 167 2.73 -16.10 -24.92
C GLU A 167 2.40 -15.58 -26.32
N ARG A 168 1.83 -14.38 -26.44
CA ARG A 168 1.52 -13.77 -27.76
C ARG A 168 2.77 -13.64 -28.61
N ALA A 169 3.84 -13.14 -28.02
CA ALA A 169 5.07 -12.94 -28.75
C ALA A 169 5.75 -14.27 -29.13
N ARG A 170 5.38 -15.41 -28.53
CA ARG A 170 5.79 -16.75 -28.98
C ARG A 170 4.96 -17.24 -30.16
N GLU A 171 3.69 -16.83 -30.25
CA GLU A 171 2.79 -17.18 -31.36
C GLU A 171 3.10 -16.38 -32.63
N ASP A 172 3.62 -15.16 -32.50
CA ASP A 172 3.96 -14.27 -33.62
C ASP A 172 5.32 -14.59 -34.31
N HIS A 173 6.06 -15.60 -33.84
CA HIS A 173 7.35 -16.07 -34.40
C HIS A 173 7.20 -17.38 -35.20
#